data_AF-A0A7S3HJK8-F1
#
_entry.id   AF-A0A7S3HJK8-F1
#
_cell.length_a   1.000
_cell.length_b   1.000
_cell.length_c   1.000
_cell.angle_alpha   90.00
_cell.angle_beta   90.00
_cell.angle_gamma   90.00
#
_symmetry.space_group_name_H-M   'P 1'
#
loop_
_entity.id
_entity.type
_entity.pdbx_description
1 polymer ?
#
loop_
_entity_poly.entity_id
_entity_poly.type
_entity_poly.pdbx_seq_one_letter_code
_entity_poly.pdbx_strand_id
1 'polypeptide(L)'
;DDGAEFKDVLQAMGTLQFSSSTVESMLKIIAGILLLGNITFDQGSDSSTSKISPKSKEDLVHCAELLGVNQDMFTYCLTEKKMQVGKGSIIGIVLSVAQAEENRDTIAKTMYSNMFDWTIVKVNSTLKSPTEAPYSIGILDIFGF
;
A
#
# COMPACT_ATOMS: atom_id res chain seq x y z
N ASP A 1 -22.93 -8.43 5.55
CA ASP A 1 -22.82 -7.53 6.73
C ASP A 1 -21.35 -7.46 7.05
N ASP A 2 -20.72 -6.33 6.78
CA ASP A 2 -19.27 -6.16 6.78
C ASP A 2 -18.63 -6.57 8.11
N GLY A 3 -19.33 -6.35 9.23
CA GLY A 3 -18.84 -6.72 10.56
C GLY A 3 -18.79 -8.24 10.78
N ALA A 4 -19.71 -9.00 10.17
CA ALA A 4 -19.70 -10.46 10.21
C ALA A 4 -18.64 -11.01 9.23
N GLU A 5 -18.61 -10.50 8.00
CA GLU A 5 -17.66 -10.92 6.97
C GLU A 5 -16.20 -10.67 7.39
N PHE A 6 -15.93 -9.55 8.07
CA PHE A 6 -14.60 -9.28 8.62
C PHE A 6 -14.18 -10.31 9.67
N LYS A 7 -15.10 -10.74 10.55
CA LYS A 7 -14.81 -11.79 11.54
C LYS A 7 -14.53 -13.13 10.87
N ASP A 8 -15.28 -13.46 9.82
CA ASP A 8 -15.09 -14.68 9.06
C ASP A 8 -13.70 -14.69 8.38
N VAL A 9 -13.27 -13.56 7.82
CA VAL A 9 -11.92 -13.40 7.25
C VAL A 9 -10.83 -13.61 8.32
N LEU A 10 -10.98 -13.01 9.51
CA LEU A 10 -10.01 -13.19 10.60
C LEU A 10 -9.94 -14.65 11.07
N GLN A 11 -11.08 -15.34 11.14
CA GLN A 11 -11.11 -16.76 11.47
C GLN A 11 -10.41 -17.60 10.40
N ALA A 12 -10.67 -17.33 9.11
CA ALA A 12 -10.03 -18.02 8.00
C ALA A 12 -8.51 -17.81 7.97
N MET A 13 -8.02 -16.61 8.27
CA MET A 13 -6.59 -16.33 8.42
C MET A 13 -5.95 -17.18 9.53
N GLY A 14 -6.67 -17.39 10.63
CA GLY A 14 -6.26 -18.31 11.70
C GLY A 14 -6.14 -19.76 11.21
N THR A 15 -7.14 -20.24 10.47
CA THR A 15 -7.12 -21.59 9.85
C THR A 15 -5.96 -21.76 8.87
N LEU A 16 -5.63 -20.72 8.11
CA LEU A 16 -4.53 -20.69 7.14
C LEU A 16 -3.15 -20.46 7.78
N GLN A 17 -3.06 -20.50 9.11
CA GLN A 17 -1.82 -20.39 9.89
C GLN A 17 -1.09 -19.06 9.66
N PHE A 18 -1.84 -17.95 9.56
CA PHE A 18 -1.28 -16.62 9.71
C PHE A 18 -1.03 -16.37 11.20
N SER A 19 0.14 -15.84 11.57
CA SER A 19 0.37 -15.42 12.95
C SER A 19 -0.43 -14.15 13.25
N SER A 20 -0.77 -13.93 14.52
CA SER A 20 -1.46 -12.70 14.94
C SER A 20 -0.67 -11.44 14.56
N SER A 21 0.67 -11.49 14.66
CA SER A 21 1.55 -10.37 14.25
C SER A 21 1.51 -10.08 12.75
N THR A 22 1.39 -11.12 11.92
CA THR A 22 1.22 -10.98 10.47
C THR A 22 -0.13 -10.36 10.16
N VAL A 23 -1.22 -10.87 10.75
CA VAL A 23 -2.57 -10.32 10.54
C VAL A 23 -2.60 -8.85 10.96
N GLU A 24 -2.02 -8.51 12.12
CA GLU A 24 -1.91 -7.13 12.58
C GLU A 24 -1.12 -6.26 11.58
N SER A 25 -0.01 -6.76 11.03
CA SER A 25 0.77 -6.05 10.03
C SER A 25 -0.02 -5.80 8.74
N MET A 26 -0.81 -6.79 8.27
CA MET A 26 -1.68 -6.63 7.10
C MET A 26 -2.78 -5.59 7.36
N LEU A 27 -3.40 -5.62 8.54
CA LEU A 27 -4.41 -4.62 8.92
C LEU A 27 -3.80 -3.22 9.02
N LYS A 28 -2.57 -3.08 9.52
CA LYS A 28 -1.83 -1.80 9.52
C LYS A 28 -1.57 -1.29 8.11
N ILE A 29 -1.21 -2.15 7.17
CA ILE A 29 -1.04 -1.77 5.75
C ILE A 29 -2.36 -1.26 5.18
N ILE A 30 -3.47 -1.99 5.38
CA ILE A 30 -4.80 -1.58 4.89
C ILE A 30 -5.23 -0.25 5.51
N ALA A 31 -5.09 -0.09 6.83
CA ALA A 31 -5.40 1.16 7.52
C ALA A 31 -4.50 2.32 7.04
N GLY A 32 -3.21 2.05 6.80
CA GLY A 32 -2.27 3.01 6.21
C GLY A 32 -2.69 3.44 4.81
N ILE A 33 -3.16 2.53 3.96
CA ILE A 33 -3.70 2.85 2.62
C ILE A 33 -4.95 3.72 2.72
N LEU A 34 -5.85 3.45 3.67
CA LEU A 34 -7.05 4.28 3.88
C LEU A 34 -6.68 5.70 4.32
N LEU A 35 -5.78 5.85 5.30
CA LEU A 35 -5.28 7.17 5.73
C LEU A 35 -4.52 7.87 4.61
N LEU A 36 -3.73 7.13 3.83
CA LEU A 36 -3.04 7.68 2.66
C LEU A 36 -4.04 8.28 1.68
N GLY A 37 -5.19 7.63 1.45
CA GLY A 37 -6.27 8.15 0.60
C GLY A 37 -6.87 9.48 1.07
N ASN A 38 -6.81 9.78 2.38
CA ASN A 38 -7.26 11.06 2.93
C ASN A 38 -6.28 12.21 2.70
N ILE A 39 -5.01 11.90 2.37
CA ILE A 39 -3.98 12.92 2.18
C ILE A 39 -4.24 13.68 0.89
N THR A 40 -4.50 14.97 1.04
CA THR A 40 -4.67 15.96 -0.04
C THR A 40 -3.50 16.93 -0.12
N PHE A 41 -3.31 17.52 -1.30
CA PHE A 41 -2.21 18.43 -1.62
C PHE A 41 -2.75 19.80 -2.02
N ASP A 42 -2.10 20.86 -1.55
CA ASP A 42 -2.37 22.24 -1.95
C ASP A 42 -1.28 22.73 -2.91
N GLN A 43 -1.58 23.78 -3.68
CA GLN A 43 -0.58 24.47 -4.49
C GLN A 43 0.51 25.09 -3.59
N GLY A 44 1.76 24.91 -4.01
CA GLY A 44 2.94 25.47 -3.37
C GLY A 44 3.13 26.96 -3.63
N SER A 45 4.33 27.46 -3.39
CA SER A 45 4.71 28.85 -3.69
C SER A 45 4.77 29.13 -5.19
N ASP A 46 5.18 28.14 -5.99
CA ASP A 46 5.02 28.14 -7.45
C ASP A 46 3.80 27.29 -7.83
N SER A 47 3.06 27.75 -8.84
CA SER A 47 1.96 27.03 -9.50
C SER A 47 2.31 25.64 -10.01
N SER A 48 3.59 25.39 -10.29
CA SER A 48 4.06 24.08 -10.73
C SER A 48 4.34 23.10 -9.57
N THR A 49 4.26 23.56 -8.32
CA THR A 49 4.67 22.81 -7.12
C THR A 49 3.51 22.51 -6.19
N SER A 50 3.63 21.44 -5.40
CA SER A 50 2.66 21.02 -4.40
C SER A 50 3.23 21.10 -2.99
N LYS A 51 2.34 21.09 -2.00
CA LYS A 51 2.65 20.88 -0.59
C LYS A 51 1.53 20.05 0.03
N ILE A 52 1.82 19.31 1.09
CA ILE A 52 0.78 18.61 1.87
C ILE A 52 -0.20 19.64 2.42
N SER A 53 -1.50 19.40 2.25
CA SER A 53 -2.53 20.29 2.80
C SER A 53 -2.45 20.31 4.33
N PRO A 54 -2.62 21.47 4.99
CA PRO A 54 -2.65 21.54 6.45
C PRO A 54 -3.70 20.62 7.10
N LYS A 55 -4.79 20.32 6.37
CA LYS A 55 -5.85 19.40 6.81
C LYS A 55 -5.39 17.95 6.89
N SER A 56 -4.41 17.57 6.07
CA SER A 56 -3.90 16.21 5.92
C SER A 56 -2.74 15.89 6.87
N LYS A 57 -2.31 16.84 7.72
CA LYS A 57 -1.12 16.65 8.58
C LYS A 57 -1.29 15.52 9.58
N GLU A 58 -2.47 15.40 10.18
CA GLU A 58 -2.77 14.34 11.14
C GLU A 58 -2.82 12.97 10.46
N ASP A 59 -3.53 12.86 9.33
CA ASP A 59 -3.58 11.64 8.52
C ASP A 59 -2.18 11.20 8.06
N LEU A 60 -1.32 12.14 7.66
CA LEU A 60 0.07 11.88 7.29
C LEU A 60 0.89 11.30 8.45
N VAL A 61 0.76 11.87 9.65
CA VAL A 61 1.46 11.38 10.86
C VAL A 61 1.01 9.97 11.19
N HIS A 62 -0.31 9.76 11.31
CA HIS A 62 -0.85 8.44 11.63
C HIS A 62 -0.53 7.39 10.56
N CYS A 63 -0.56 7.78 9.28
CA CYS A 63 -0.16 6.89 8.18
C CYS A 63 1.32 6.49 8.30
N ALA A 64 2.21 7.44 8.55
CA ALA A 64 3.64 7.16 8.73
C ALA A 64 3.89 6.25 9.95
N GLU A 65 3.19 6.46 11.06
CA GLU A 65 3.27 5.64 12.27
C GLU A 65 2.79 4.20 12.04
N LEU A 66 1.64 4.01 11.38
CA LEU A 66 1.11 2.68 11.08
C LEU A 66 2.04 1.89 10.14
N LEU A 67 2.61 2.57 9.15
CA LEU A 67 3.55 1.98 8.20
C LEU A 67 4.98 1.84 8.76
N GLY A 68 5.26 2.43 9.92
CA GLY A 68 6.58 2.41 10.55
C GLY A 68 7.65 3.13 9.75
N VAL A 69 7.29 4.19 9.01
CA VAL A 69 8.21 4.97 8.16
C VAL A 69 8.49 6.34 8.76
N ASN A 70 9.64 6.92 8.42
CA ASN A 70 9.96 8.29 8.82
C ASN A 70 9.04 9.28 8.08
N GLN A 71 8.39 10.17 8.83
CA GLN A 71 7.42 11.13 8.29
C GLN A 71 8.01 12.08 7.25
N ASP A 72 9.22 12.60 7.46
CA ASP A 72 9.86 13.53 6.52
C ASP A 72 10.18 12.83 5.20
N MET A 73 10.72 11.62 5.28
CA MET A 73 10.99 10.79 4.10
C MET A 73 9.70 10.39 3.39
N PHE A 74 8.63 10.09 4.14
CA PHE A 74 7.33 9.78 3.54
C PHE A 74 6.73 10.99 2.83
N THR A 75 6.82 12.16 3.44
CA THR A 75 6.41 13.43 2.81
C THR A 75 7.19 13.68 1.52
N TYR A 76 8.52 13.53 1.57
CA TYR A 76 9.38 13.61 0.40
C TYR A 76 8.95 12.64 -0.70
N CYS A 77 8.69 11.38 -0.36
CA CYS A 77 8.22 10.38 -1.31
C CYS A 77 6.88 10.73 -1.95
N LEU A 78 6.02 11.49 -1.27
CA LEU A 78 4.73 11.92 -1.81
C LEU A 78 4.85 13.15 -2.71
N THR A 79 5.69 14.12 -2.32
CA THR A 79 5.72 15.45 -2.95
C THR A 79 6.89 15.68 -3.91
N GLU A 80 7.90 14.81 -3.92
CA GLU A 80 9.13 15.02 -4.67
C GLU A 80 9.55 13.79 -5.48
N LYS A 81 10.23 14.05 -6.60
CA LYS A 81 10.95 13.03 -7.36
C LYS A 81 12.42 13.40 -7.51
N LYS A 82 13.27 12.38 -7.55
CA LYS A 82 14.68 12.53 -7.91
C LYS A 82 14.80 12.60 -9.43
N MET A 83 15.41 13.66 -9.95
CA MET A 83 15.73 13.79 -11.36
C MET A 83 17.24 13.90 -11.53
N GLN A 84 17.80 13.06 -12.40
CA GLN A 84 19.20 13.17 -12.81
C GLN A 84 19.31 14.23 -13.91
N VAL A 85 20.17 15.22 -13.69
CA VAL A 85 20.45 16.31 -14.63
C VAL A 85 21.90 16.22 -15.08
N GLY A 86 22.11 16.14 -16.39
CA GLY A 86 23.44 16.04 -16.99
C GLY A 86 24.19 14.76 -16.60
N LYS A 87 25.52 14.86 -16.46
CA LYS A 87 26.43 13.72 -16.22
C LYS A 87 26.62 13.37 -14.72
N GLY A 88 25.58 13.48 -13.89
CA GLY A 88 25.65 12.89 -12.54
C GLY A 88 24.91 13.61 -11.41
N SER A 89 24.43 14.84 -11.60
CA SER A 89 23.75 15.56 -10.51
C SER A 89 22.33 15.05 -10.34
N ILE A 90 21.97 14.62 -9.12
CA ILE A 90 20.59 14.28 -8.77
C ILE A 90 20.01 15.45 -7.99
N ILE A 91 18.90 16.02 -8.48
CA ILE A 91 18.16 17.08 -7.80
C ILE A 91 16.76 16.59 -7.42
N GLY A 92 16.24 17.08 -6.29
CA GLY A 92 14.84 16.92 -5.92
C GLY A 92 13.98 17.92 -6.70
N ILE A 93 12.94 17.44 -7.36
CA ILE A 93 11.95 18.28 -8.02
C ILE A 93 10.62 18.06 -7.33
N VAL A 94 10.06 19.14 -6.80
CA VAL A 94 8.71 19.14 -6.23
C VAL A 94 7.70 18.90 -7.35
N LEU A 95 6.80 17.95 -7.11
CA LEU A 95 5.74 17.56 -8.02
C LEU A 95 4.63 18.60 -8.05
N SER A 96 3.90 18.70 -9.16
CA SER A 96 2.63 19.43 -9.19
C SER A 96 1.57 18.71 -8.34
N VAL A 97 0.47 19.38 -7.99
CA VAL A 97 -0.62 18.78 -7.20
C VAL A 97 -1.12 17.48 -7.85
N ALA A 98 -1.42 17.51 -9.15
CA ALA A 98 -1.89 16.33 -9.88
C ALA A 98 -0.86 15.18 -9.89
N GLN A 99 0.43 15.51 -10.00
CA GLN A 99 1.49 14.50 -9.94
C GLN A 99 1.65 13.90 -8.54
N ALA A 100 1.49 14.71 -7.49
CA ALA A 100 1.54 14.23 -6.11
C ALA A 100 0.34 13.32 -5.79
N GLU A 101 -0.85 13.63 -6.29
CA GLU A 101 -2.04 12.77 -6.20
C GLU A 101 -1.84 11.44 -6.94
N GLU A 102 -1.34 11.47 -8.17
CA GLU A 102 -1.01 10.25 -8.93
C GLU A 102 0.04 9.40 -8.20
N ASN A 103 1.04 10.04 -7.63
CA ASN A 103 2.12 9.37 -6.90
C ASN A 103 1.60 8.73 -5.60
N ARG A 104 0.75 9.43 -4.84
CA ARG A 104 0.02 8.90 -3.68
C ARG A 104 -0.78 7.64 -4.06
N ASP A 105 -1.55 7.71 -5.13
CA ASP A 105 -2.39 6.61 -5.59
C ASP A 105 -1.53 5.42 -6.07
N THR A 106 -0.39 5.70 -6.71
CA THR A 106 0.57 4.68 -7.13
C THR A 106 1.19 3.97 -5.93
N ILE A 107 1.57 4.71 -4.89
CA ILE A 107 2.07 4.14 -3.63
C ILE A 107 0.99 3.24 -3.00
N ALA A 108 -0.25 3.71 -2.89
CA ALA A 108 -1.37 2.95 -2.34
C ALA A 108 -1.60 1.63 -3.11
N LYS A 109 -1.69 1.70 -4.46
CA LYS A 109 -1.84 0.53 -5.33
C LYS A 109 -0.70 -0.45 -5.18
N THR A 110 0.54 0.04 -5.10
CA THR A 110 1.73 -0.78 -4.95
C THR A 110 1.74 -1.50 -3.59
N MET A 111 1.40 -0.81 -2.51
CA MET A 111 1.29 -1.43 -1.18
C MET A 111 0.23 -2.53 -1.15
N TYR A 112 -0.95 -2.26 -1.70
CA TYR A 112 -2.01 -3.26 -1.78
C TYR A 112 -1.59 -4.47 -2.62
N SER A 113 -1.05 -4.23 -3.82
CA SER A 113 -0.60 -5.29 -4.73
C SER A 113 0.43 -6.20 -4.05
N ASN A 114 1.46 -5.62 -3.44
CA ASN A 114 2.51 -6.39 -2.79
C ASN A 114 1.98 -7.20 -1.59
N MET A 115 1.07 -6.62 -0.79
CA MET A 115 0.43 -7.33 0.31
C MET A 115 -0.44 -8.50 -0.20
N PHE A 116 -1.18 -8.28 -1.29
CA PHE A 116 -2.04 -9.29 -1.88
C PHE A 116 -1.22 -10.43 -2.52
N ASP A 117 -0.17 -10.10 -3.26
CA ASP A 117 0.77 -11.07 -3.83
C ASP A 117 1.40 -11.93 -2.73
N TRP A 118 1.83 -11.29 -1.63
CA TRP A 118 2.33 -12.00 -0.46
C TRP A 118 1.28 -12.93 0.16
N THR A 119 0.03 -12.48 0.23
CA THR A 119 -1.10 -13.27 0.73
C THR A 119 -1.31 -14.52 -0.12
N ILE A 120 -1.26 -14.40 -1.46
CA ILE A 120 -1.36 -15.54 -2.38
C ILE A 120 -0.24 -16.54 -2.11
N VAL A 121 1.01 -16.07 -2.00
CA VAL A 121 2.16 -16.93 -1.70
C VAL A 121 1.96 -17.67 -0.38
N LYS A 122 1.50 -16.97 0.66
CA LYS A 122 1.25 -17.57 1.98
C LYS A 122 0.14 -18.64 1.92
N VAL A 123 -0.99 -18.34 1.29
CA VAL A 123 -2.09 -19.30 1.10
C VAL A 123 -1.62 -20.54 0.34
N ASN A 124 -0.93 -20.34 -0.78
CA ASN A 124 -0.39 -21.45 -1.58
C ASN A 124 0.62 -22.29 -0.80
N SER A 125 1.44 -21.66 0.05
CA SER A 125 2.39 -22.39 0.91
C SER A 125 1.69 -23.28 1.94
N THR A 126 0.56 -22.84 2.50
CA THR A 126 -0.25 -23.60 3.46
C THR A 126 -1.00 -24.75 2.79
N LEU A 127 -1.44 -24.58 1.55
CA LEU A 127 -2.19 -25.59 0.79
C LEU A 127 -1.31 -26.63 0.08
N LYS A 128 0.01 -26.40 0.01
CA LYS A 128 0.92 -27.30 -0.72
C LYS A 128 0.94 -28.69 -0.08
N SER A 129 0.55 -29.69 -0.85
CA SER A 129 0.64 -31.10 -0.43
C SER A 129 2.11 -31.50 -0.17
N PRO A 130 2.40 -32.27 0.90
CA PRO A 130 3.73 -32.82 1.15
C PRO A 130 4.21 -33.80 0.07
N THR A 131 3.28 -34.34 -0.73
CA THR A 131 3.55 -35.32 -1.77
C THR A 131 3.16 -34.75 -3.13
N GLU A 132 4.05 -34.94 -4.11
CA GLU A 132 3.74 -34.57 -5.50
C GLU A 132 2.71 -35.55 -6.07
N ALA A 133 1.55 -35.03 -6.44
CA ALA A 133 0.55 -35.80 -7.15
C ALA A 133 0.91 -35.86 -8.64
N PRO A 134 0.79 -37.03 -9.31
CA PRO A 134 1.10 -37.16 -10.74
C PRO A 134 0.10 -36.44 -11.65
N TYR A 135 -1.05 -36.00 -11.11
CA TYR A 135 -2.13 -35.35 -11.85
C TYR A 135 -2.68 -34.17 -11.05
N SER A 136 -3.18 -33.15 -11.76
CA SER A 136 -3.87 -31.99 -11.16
C SER A 136 -5.11 -31.62 -11.96
N ILE A 137 -6.10 -31.03 -11.29
CA ILE A 137 -7.31 -30.47 -11.90
C ILE A 137 -7.31 -28.97 -11.61
N GLY A 138 -7.29 -28.15 -12.66
CA GLY A 138 -7.37 -26.69 -12.55
C GLY A 138 -8.82 -26.23 -12.71
N ILE A 139 -9.30 -25.42 -11.77
CA ILE A 139 -10.58 -24.71 -11.87
C ILE A 139 -10.25 -23.25 -12.18
N LEU A 140 -10.78 -22.71 -13.28
CA LEU A 140 -10.60 -21.32 -13.68
C LEU A 140 -11.85 -20.53 -13.34
N ASP A 141 -11.70 -19.56 -12.44
CA ASP A 141 -12.72 -18.57 -12.11
C ASP A 141 -12.13 -17.18 -12.35
N ILE A 142 -12.72 -16.46 -13.29
CA ILE A 142 -12.32 -15.11 -13.69
C ILE A 142 -13.59 -14.28 -13.85
N PHE A 143 -13.49 -12.98 -13.59
CA PHE A 143 -14.62 -12.06 -13.76
C PHE A 143 -15.21 -12.16 -15.18
N GLY A 144 -16.54 -12.26 -15.26
CA GLY A 144 -17.30 -12.23 -16.51
C GLY A 144 -17.33 -10.83 -17.12
N PHE A 145 -17.48 -10.78 -18.46
CA PHE A 145 -17.56 -9.57 -19.27
C PHE A 145 -18.53 -8.51 -18.75
#